data_AF-A0AAE8X2Z6-F1
#
_entry.id   AF-A0AAE8X2Z6-F1
#
_cell.length_a   1.000
_cell.length_b   1.000
_cell.length_c   1.000
_cell.angle_alpha   90.00
_cell.angle_beta   90.00
_cell.angle_gamma   90.00
#
_symmetry.space_group_name_H-M   'P 1'
#
loop_
_entity.id
_entity.type
_entity.pdbx_description
1 polymer ?
#
loop_
_entity_poly.entity_id
_entity_poly.type
_entity_poly.pdbx_seq_one_letter_code
_entity_poly.pdbx_strand_id
1 'polypeptide(L)'
;MAPIDFRTKINWHRRFRSPQGDKSEHEILRIFESDRGRIINSPAIRRLQQKTQVFPLERNAAVRTRLTHSMEVQQVGRYIAKEILSRLKEQRLLETYGLDELTGPFESIVEMACLMHDIGNPPFGHSGEAAINDWFKQRLFPSDAISQPLSDDRCVVRDLRLREGEDSLNDLRRKVRQDLCHFEGNAQGIRLVHSLMRMNLTWAQVGCILKYTRPAWWTGETPATHSYLMKKPGYYLSEEAYIARLRKELSLTPNGRFPLTWIMEAADDISYCVADLEDAVEKRIFSVEELYQHLHDAWGEHEKGSLFAQVVENAWDKSRSNSLSRSTEDQFFMYLRVNTLNKLVPYAAARFIDNLPMIFSGEFN
;
A
#
# COMPACT_ATOMS: atom_id res chain seq x y z
N MET A 1 -4.22 -11.72 -25.81
CA MET A 1 -3.85 -11.62 -24.38
C MET A 1 -3.71 -13.02 -23.82
N ALA A 2 -2.72 -13.29 -22.97
CA ALA A 2 -2.65 -14.55 -22.24
C ALA A 2 -3.91 -14.69 -21.36
N PRO A 3 -4.44 -15.92 -21.17
CA PRO A 3 -5.61 -16.12 -20.31
C PRO A 3 -5.29 -15.72 -18.87
N ILE A 4 -6.27 -15.13 -18.18
CA ILE A 4 -6.17 -14.77 -16.76
C ILE A 4 -6.22 -16.07 -15.95
N ASP A 5 -5.18 -16.33 -15.18
CA ASP A 5 -5.08 -17.50 -14.29
C ASP A 5 -4.35 -17.13 -13.00
N PHE A 6 -5.10 -16.96 -11.91
CA PHE A 6 -4.56 -16.57 -10.61
C PHE A 6 -3.67 -17.63 -9.96
N ARG A 7 -3.69 -18.89 -10.42
CA ARG A 7 -2.74 -19.92 -9.97
C ARG A 7 -1.29 -19.54 -10.30
N THR A 8 -1.09 -18.72 -11.34
CA THR A 8 0.23 -18.20 -11.72
C THR A 8 0.70 -16.99 -10.87
N LYS A 9 -0.23 -16.36 -10.13
CA LYS A 9 0.03 -15.15 -9.33
C LYS A 9 0.03 -15.43 -7.84
N ILE A 10 -0.87 -16.28 -7.34
CA ILE A 10 -0.98 -16.66 -5.93
C ILE A 10 0.06 -17.76 -5.63
N ASN A 11 1.33 -17.37 -5.73
CA ASN A 11 2.47 -18.25 -5.52
C ASN A 11 2.72 -18.46 -4.02
N TRP A 12 2.48 -19.69 -3.56
CA TRP A 12 2.68 -20.16 -2.19
C TRP A 12 4.12 -20.58 -1.85
N HIS A 13 5.05 -20.55 -2.81
CA HIS A 13 6.46 -20.81 -2.58
C HIS A 13 7.12 -19.66 -1.80
N ARG A 14 8.26 -19.95 -1.19
CA ARG A 14 9.02 -19.00 -0.35
C ARG A 14 10.45 -18.83 -0.87
N ARG A 15 11.11 -17.74 -0.48
CA ARG A 15 12.52 -17.51 -0.86
C ARG A 15 13.48 -18.55 -0.28
N PHE A 16 13.24 -18.96 0.97
CA PHE A 16 14.10 -19.89 1.71
C PHE A 16 13.27 -21.08 2.21
N ARG A 17 13.86 -22.28 2.19
CA ARG A 17 13.21 -23.52 2.65
C ARG A 17 11.79 -23.64 2.09
N SER A 18 11.64 -23.41 0.78
CA SER A 18 10.34 -23.40 0.14
C SER A 18 9.72 -24.79 0.23
N PRO A 19 8.43 -24.92 0.61
CA PRO A 19 7.71 -26.15 0.38
C PRO A 19 7.80 -26.54 -1.11
N GLN A 20 7.87 -27.84 -1.40
CA GLN A 20 8.03 -28.42 -2.73
C GLN A 20 6.93 -29.44 -3.02
N GLY A 21 6.75 -29.77 -4.30
CA GLY A 21 5.79 -30.75 -4.80
C GLY A 21 4.36 -30.25 -4.80
N ASP A 22 3.45 -31.07 -5.34
CA ASP A 22 2.03 -30.73 -5.43
C ASP A 22 1.43 -30.53 -4.05
N LYS A 23 0.44 -29.63 -3.96
CA LYS A 23 -0.23 -29.24 -2.72
C LYS A 23 -1.72 -29.26 -2.96
N SER A 24 -2.45 -29.90 -2.06
CA SER A 24 -3.90 -29.78 -2.00
C SER A 24 -4.32 -28.36 -1.61
N GLU A 25 -5.57 -27.99 -1.90
CA GLU A 25 -6.19 -26.73 -1.48
C GLU A 25 -5.94 -26.44 0.02
N HIS A 26 -6.18 -27.45 0.88
CA HIS A 26 -5.99 -27.31 2.33
C HIS A 26 -4.52 -27.05 2.72
N GLU A 27 -3.56 -27.70 2.06
CA GLU A 27 -2.14 -27.46 2.31
C GLU A 27 -1.72 -26.06 1.86
N ILE A 28 -2.21 -25.58 0.71
CA ILE A 28 -1.98 -24.21 0.24
C ILE A 28 -2.55 -23.20 1.25
N LEU A 29 -3.78 -23.40 1.71
CA LEU A 29 -4.40 -22.57 2.74
C LEU A 29 -3.52 -22.48 4.00
N ARG A 30 -3.03 -23.63 4.52
CA ARG A 30 -2.14 -23.64 5.69
C ARG A 30 -0.83 -22.87 5.48
N ILE A 31 -0.31 -22.83 4.26
CA ILE A 31 0.89 -22.04 3.94
C ILE A 31 0.61 -20.53 4.10
N PHE A 32 -0.56 -20.05 3.65
CA PHE A 32 -0.96 -18.65 3.82
C PHE A 32 -1.38 -18.33 5.26
N GLU A 33 -1.99 -19.26 5.99
CA GLU A 33 -2.21 -19.12 7.43
C GLU A 33 -0.89 -19.00 8.22
N SER A 34 0.16 -19.69 7.77
CA SER A 34 1.51 -19.50 8.33
C SER A 34 2.03 -18.08 8.09
N ASP A 35 1.71 -17.45 6.96
CA ASP A 35 2.07 -16.04 6.71
C ASP A 35 1.34 -15.12 7.69
N ARG A 36 0.03 -15.32 7.92
CA ARG A 36 -0.71 -14.56 8.94
C ARG A 36 -0.04 -14.64 10.32
N GLY A 37 0.29 -15.85 10.74
CA GLY A 37 0.98 -16.10 12.01
C GLY A 37 2.31 -15.35 12.12
N ARG A 38 3.12 -15.34 11.05
CA ARG A 38 4.41 -14.62 11.01
C ARG A 38 4.23 -13.10 11.09
N ILE A 39 3.21 -12.57 10.43
CA ILE A 39 2.95 -11.13 10.33
C ILE A 39 2.40 -10.61 11.66
N ILE A 40 1.31 -11.21 12.16
CA ILE A 40 0.65 -10.78 13.40
C ILE A 40 1.61 -10.85 14.60
N ASN A 41 2.43 -11.90 14.69
CA ASN A 41 3.38 -12.06 15.79
C ASN A 41 4.68 -11.25 15.59
N SER A 42 4.83 -10.52 14.48
CA SER A 42 6.04 -9.75 14.21
C SER A 42 6.17 -8.54 15.14
N PRO A 43 7.35 -8.29 15.74
CA PRO A 43 7.60 -7.06 16.46
C PRO A 43 7.55 -5.82 15.54
N ALA A 44 7.71 -5.98 14.22
CA ALA A 44 7.55 -4.88 13.28
C ALA A 44 6.09 -4.39 13.22
N ILE A 45 5.11 -5.29 13.31
CA ILE A 45 3.68 -4.92 13.40
C ILE A 45 3.38 -4.31 14.77
N ARG A 46 3.84 -4.91 15.87
CA ARG A 46 3.62 -4.33 17.22
C ARG A 46 4.16 -2.91 17.35
N ARG A 47 5.29 -2.58 16.69
CA ARG A 47 5.86 -1.22 16.69
C ARG A 47 4.93 -0.19 16.05
N LEU A 48 4.00 -0.58 15.19
CA LEU A 48 3.04 0.35 14.57
C LEU A 48 2.13 1.02 15.61
N GLN A 49 1.91 0.42 16.78
CA GLN A 49 1.12 1.03 17.86
C GLN A 49 1.78 2.28 18.46
N GLN A 50 3.09 2.46 18.26
CA GLN A 50 3.84 3.64 18.70
C GLN A 50 4.29 4.50 17.51
N LYS A 51 3.84 4.18 16.29
CA LYS A 51 4.02 5.06 15.13
C LYS A 51 2.77 5.90 14.95
N THR A 52 3.01 7.20 14.87
CA THR A 52 1.98 8.20 14.58
C THR A 52 1.32 7.97 13.23
N GLN A 53 -0.01 8.05 13.25
CA GLN A 53 -0.87 8.31 12.11
C GLN A 53 -1.43 9.72 12.30
N VAL A 54 -1.04 10.66 11.43
CA VAL A 54 -1.41 12.10 11.49
C VAL A 54 -0.98 12.86 12.76
N PHE A 55 -1.47 12.49 13.94
CA PHE A 55 -1.24 13.19 15.21
C PHE A 55 0.01 12.67 15.96
N PRO A 56 1.10 13.46 16.02
CA PRO A 56 2.35 13.02 16.62
C PRO A 56 2.27 12.88 18.14
N LEU A 57 2.88 11.79 18.67
CA LEU A 57 3.09 11.58 20.11
C LEU A 57 1.81 11.67 20.97
N GLU A 58 0.69 11.20 20.42
CA GLU A 58 -0.62 11.29 21.07
C GLU A 58 -0.72 10.36 22.30
N ARG A 59 -1.30 10.88 23.39
CA ARG A 59 -1.58 10.12 24.63
C ARG A 59 -3.02 9.61 24.67
N ASN A 60 -3.93 10.22 23.92
CA ASN A 60 -5.29 9.75 23.79
C ASN A 60 -5.35 8.47 22.94
N ALA A 61 -5.69 7.35 23.57
CA ALA A 61 -5.83 6.07 22.89
C ALA A 61 -7.05 5.99 21.93
N ALA A 62 -7.95 6.97 21.98
CA ALA A 62 -9.06 7.08 21.02
C ALA A 62 -8.58 7.50 19.63
N VAL A 63 -7.45 8.21 19.54
CA VAL A 63 -6.84 8.63 18.27
C VAL A 63 -6.08 7.46 17.66
N ARG A 64 -6.19 7.29 16.33
CA ARG A 64 -5.55 6.17 15.65
C ARG A 64 -4.02 6.25 15.71
N THR A 65 -3.42 5.08 15.85
CA THR A 65 -2.00 4.81 15.55
C THR A 65 -1.92 4.16 14.18
N ARG A 66 -0.70 3.99 13.63
CA ARG A 66 -0.56 3.21 12.38
C ARG A 66 -1.07 1.78 12.50
N LEU A 67 -1.03 1.19 13.70
CA LEU A 67 -1.55 -0.16 13.91
C LEU A 67 -3.07 -0.20 13.79
N THR A 68 -3.77 0.71 14.48
CA THR A 68 -5.24 0.75 14.45
C THR A 68 -5.76 1.15 13.09
N HIS A 69 -5.12 2.11 12.41
CA HIS A 69 -5.40 2.40 10.99
C HIS A 69 -5.24 1.15 10.12
N SER A 70 -4.11 0.46 10.22
CA SER A 70 -3.86 -0.76 9.42
C SER A 70 -4.86 -1.89 9.70
N MET A 71 -5.44 -1.96 10.91
CA MET A 71 -6.53 -2.90 11.22
C MET A 71 -7.85 -2.49 10.55
N GLU A 72 -8.16 -1.20 10.49
CA GLU A 72 -9.32 -0.68 9.75
C GLU A 72 -9.15 -0.92 8.24
N VAL A 73 -7.97 -0.63 7.67
CA VAL A 73 -7.62 -0.93 6.27
C VAL A 73 -7.74 -2.43 5.98
N GLN A 74 -7.31 -3.29 6.91
CA GLN A 74 -7.44 -4.74 6.78
C GLN A 74 -8.91 -5.18 6.66
N GLN A 75 -9.81 -4.60 7.45
CA GLN A 75 -11.23 -4.93 7.37
C GLN A 75 -11.88 -4.43 6.06
N VAL A 76 -11.49 -3.25 5.56
CA VAL A 76 -11.97 -2.75 4.25
C VAL A 76 -11.43 -3.62 3.12
N GLY A 77 -10.15 -4.00 3.14
CA GLY A 77 -9.53 -4.90 2.17
C GLY A 77 -10.21 -6.27 2.14
N ARG A 78 -10.54 -6.83 3.32
CA ARG A 78 -11.36 -8.05 3.45
C ARG A 78 -12.70 -7.90 2.75
N TYR A 79 -13.39 -6.77 2.96
CA TYR A 79 -14.69 -6.53 2.35
C TYR A 79 -14.60 -6.44 0.82
N ILE A 80 -13.65 -5.66 0.28
CA ILE A 80 -13.44 -5.56 -1.17
C ILE A 80 -13.09 -6.92 -1.78
N ALA A 81 -12.19 -7.69 -1.15
CA ALA A 81 -11.83 -9.02 -1.62
C ALA A 81 -13.03 -9.97 -1.67
N LYS A 82 -13.87 -9.99 -0.61
CA LYS A 82 -15.10 -10.78 -0.58
C LYS A 82 -16.10 -10.37 -1.65
N GLU A 83 -16.27 -9.06 -1.86
CA GLU A 83 -17.17 -8.53 -2.88
C GLU A 83 -16.71 -8.93 -4.30
N ILE A 84 -15.41 -8.85 -4.59
CA ILE A 84 -14.82 -9.32 -5.86
C ILE A 84 -15.10 -10.82 -6.05
N LEU A 85 -14.81 -11.64 -5.05
CA LEU A 85 -15.02 -13.09 -5.13
C LEU A 85 -16.50 -13.45 -5.30
N SER A 86 -17.41 -12.74 -4.62
CA SER A 86 -18.86 -12.94 -4.77
C SER A 86 -19.32 -12.65 -6.18
N ARG A 87 -18.94 -11.49 -6.74
CA ARG A 87 -19.30 -11.09 -8.10
C ARG A 87 -18.73 -12.04 -9.16
N LEU A 88 -17.47 -12.44 -9.03
CA LEU A 88 -16.86 -13.42 -9.93
C LEU A 88 -17.57 -14.79 -9.83
N LYS A 89 -18.04 -15.17 -8.64
CA LYS A 89 -18.83 -16.39 -8.45
C LYS A 89 -20.19 -16.30 -9.15
N GLU A 90 -20.90 -15.20 -8.98
CA GLU A 90 -22.19 -14.92 -9.64
C GLU A 90 -22.05 -14.93 -11.17
N GLN A 91 -20.93 -14.41 -11.68
CA GLN A 91 -20.59 -14.42 -13.11
C GLN A 91 -20.02 -15.77 -13.60
N ARG A 92 -19.86 -16.77 -12.72
CA ARG A 92 -19.24 -18.09 -13.01
C ARG A 92 -17.81 -18.00 -13.54
N LEU A 93 -17.07 -16.96 -13.13
CA LEU A 93 -15.70 -16.69 -13.57
C LEU A 93 -14.63 -17.20 -12.58
N LEU A 94 -14.99 -17.66 -11.39
CA LEU A 94 -14.01 -18.15 -10.40
C LEU A 94 -13.13 -19.28 -10.95
N GLU A 95 -13.74 -20.35 -11.47
CA GLU A 95 -13.01 -21.48 -12.06
C GLU A 95 -12.24 -21.05 -13.32
N THR A 96 -12.86 -20.19 -14.16
CA THR A 96 -12.23 -19.66 -15.38
C THR A 96 -10.93 -18.92 -15.08
N TYR A 97 -10.88 -18.18 -13.96
CA TYR A 97 -9.71 -17.43 -13.53
C TYR A 97 -8.82 -18.20 -12.54
N GLY A 98 -9.09 -19.49 -12.29
CA GLY A 98 -8.32 -20.33 -11.37
C GLY A 98 -8.36 -19.85 -9.92
N LEU A 99 -9.48 -19.28 -9.47
CA LEU A 99 -9.70 -18.75 -8.12
C LEU A 99 -10.55 -19.67 -7.22
N ASP A 100 -11.18 -20.69 -7.79
CA ASP A 100 -12.07 -21.64 -7.11
C ASP A 100 -11.42 -22.28 -5.87
N GLU A 101 -10.18 -22.77 -5.99
CA GLU A 101 -9.39 -23.33 -4.87
C GLU A 101 -8.49 -22.29 -4.17
N LEU A 102 -8.55 -21.02 -4.57
CA LEU A 102 -7.66 -19.95 -4.07
C LEU A 102 -8.41 -18.79 -3.41
N THR A 103 -9.71 -18.96 -3.13
CA THR A 103 -10.55 -17.94 -2.46
C THR A 103 -9.99 -17.54 -1.08
N GLY A 104 -9.61 -18.52 -0.25
CA GLY A 104 -9.00 -18.28 1.07
C GLY A 104 -7.66 -17.54 0.99
N PRO A 105 -6.68 -18.05 0.21
CA PRO A 105 -5.44 -17.32 -0.08
C PRO A 105 -5.62 -15.90 -0.61
N PHE A 106 -6.54 -15.68 -1.55
CA PHE A 106 -6.83 -14.37 -2.14
C PHE A 106 -7.22 -13.35 -1.07
N GLU A 107 -8.18 -13.72 -0.21
CA GLU A 107 -8.62 -12.89 0.92
C GLU A 107 -7.49 -12.64 1.92
N SER A 108 -6.78 -13.71 2.33
CA SER A 108 -5.74 -13.65 3.35
C SER A 108 -4.55 -12.78 2.93
N ILE A 109 -4.12 -12.86 1.66
CA ILE A 109 -3.04 -12.03 1.12
C ILE A 109 -3.38 -10.54 1.19
N VAL A 110 -4.61 -10.18 0.81
CA VAL A 110 -5.09 -8.78 0.87
C VAL A 110 -5.12 -8.30 2.30
N GLU A 111 -5.77 -9.03 3.21
CA GLU A 111 -5.85 -8.67 4.63
C GLU A 111 -4.47 -8.45 5.26
N MET A 112 -3.51 -9.33 4.95
CA MET A 112 -2.17 -9.27 5.49
C MET A 112 -1.32 -8.17 4.84
N ALA A 113 -1.53 -7.88 3.56
CA ALA A 113 -0.89 -6.75 2.90
C ALA A 113 -1.40 -5.42 3.45
N CYS A 114 -2.71 -5.30 3.70
CA CYS A 114 -3.30 -4.15 4.39
C CYS A 114 -2.66 -3.94 5.77
N LEU A 115 -2.41 -5.00 6.55
CA LEU A 115 -1.74 -4.85 7.85
C LEU A 115 -0.27 -4.40 7.73
N MET A 116 0.37 -4.70 6.60
CA MET A 116 1.80 -4.44 6.37
C MET A 116 2.10 -3.19 5.55
N HIS A 117 1.11 -2.54 4.91
CA HIS A 117 1.35 -1.43 3.98
C HIS A 117 2.24 -0.33 4.60
N ASP A 118 2.07 -0.10 5.90
CA ASP A 118 2.76 0.93 6.65
C ASP A 118 3.99 0.47 7.45
N ILE A 119 4.39 -0.80 7.32
CA ILE A 119 5.41 -1.43 8.15
C ILE A 119 6.78 -0.75 8.04
N GLY A 120 7.10 -0.24 6.85
CA GLY A 120 8.39 0.37 6.50
C GLY A 120 8.51 1.86 6.80
N ASN A 121 7.42 2.55 7.17
CA ASN A 121 7.45 3.99 7.44
C ASN A 121 8.45 4.35 8.55
N PRO A 122 9.19 5.47 8.41
CA PRO A 122 10.11 5.92 9.44
C PRO A 122 9.33 6.53 10.62
N PRO A 123 10.02 6.86 11.74
CA PRO A 123 9.45 7.76 12.74
C PRO A 123 8.94 9.05 12.08
N PHE A 124 7.82 9.59 12.57
CA PHE A 124 7.21 10.82 12.04
C PHE A 124 6.78 10.78 10.56
N GLY A 125 6.62 9.60 9.94
CA GLY A 125 6.07 9.47 8.59
C GLY A 125 6.82 10.31 7.55
N HIS A 126 6.11 11.09 6.74
CA HIS A 126 6.70 11.90 5.67
C HIS A 126 7.76 12.89 6.15
N SER A 127 7.61 13.47 7.34
CA SER A 127 8.63 14.35 7.91
C SER A 127 9.93 13.59 8.21
N GLY A 128 9.83 12.33 8.62
CA GLY A 128 10.99 11.45 8.79
C GLY A 128 11.64 11.08 7.45
N GLU A 129 10.84 10.81 6.41
CA GLU A 129 11.33 10.57 5.06
C GLU A 129 12.10 11.78 4.52
N ALA A 130 11.51 12.98 4.65
CA ALA A 130 12.12 14.24 4.24
C ALA A 130 13.46 14.48 4.95
N ALA A 131 13.50 14.33 6.28
CA ALA A 131 14.71 14.53 7.07
C ALA A 131 15.86 13.58 6.66
N ILE A 132 15.56 12.30 6.41
CA ILE A 132 16.55 11.32 5.94
C ILE A 132 17.07 11.75 4.56
N ASN A 133 16.16 12.01 3.62
CA ASN A 133 16.50 12.33 2.25
C ASN A 133 17.32 13.61 2.14
N ASP A 134 16.92 14.67 2.83
CA ASP A 134 17.58 15.97 2.79
C ASP A 134 18.99 15.90 3.39
N TRP A 135 19.15 15.17 4.50
CA TRP A 135 20.46 14.94 5.10
C TRP A 135 21.42 14.19 4.17
N PHE A 136 20.94 13.15 3.47
CA PHE A 136 21.75 12.43 2.49
C PHE A 136 22.05 13.27 1.25
N LYS A 137 21.08 14.06 0.75
CA LYS A 137 21.28 14.95 -0.41
C LYS A 137 22.36 15.99 -0.15
N GLN A 138 22.42 16.58 1.04
CA GLN A 138 23.45 17.55 1.45
C GLN A 138 24.85 16.94 1.61
N ARG A 139 24.97 15.61 1.59
CA ARG A 139 26.26 14.91 1.69
C ARG A 139 26.68 14.29 0.36
N LEU A 140 25.73 13.72 -0.36
CA LEU A 140 26.00 12.91 -1.54
C LEU A 140 25.81 13.67 -2.85
N PHE A 141 25.06 14.79 -2.84
CA PHE A 141 24.76 15.63 -4.00
C PHE A 141 24.46 14.79 -5.25
N PRO A 142 23.35 14.01 -5.27
CA PRO A 142 23.02 13.15 -6.41
C PRO A 142 22.84 13.95 -7.71
N SER A 143 22.51 15.24 -7.61
CA SER A 143 22.47 16.18 -8.74
C SER A 143 23.77 16.24 -9.54
N ASP A 144 24.92 16.12 -8.87
CA ASP A 144 26.25 16.26 -9.48
C ASP A 144 26.65 14.99 -10.23
N ALA A 145 25.92 13.89 -9.98
CA ALA A 145 26.17 12.61 -10.61
C ALA A 145 25.34 12.40 -11.89
N ILE A 146 24.45 13.33 -12.26
CA ILE A 146 23.58 13.21 -13.44
C ILE A 146 24.41 13.31 -14.74
N SER A 147 25.47 14.11 -14.73
CA SER A 147 26.32 14.40 -15.90
C SER A 147 27.62 13.58 -15.91
N GLN A 148 28.53 13.98 -16.80
CA GLN A 148 29.93 13.56 -16.79
C GLN A 148 30.63 13.97 -15.48
N PRO A 149 31.74 13.30 -15.09
CA PRO A 149 32.51 13.66 -13.90
C PRO A 149 32.83 15.17 -13.85
N LEU A 150 32.51 15.80 -12.72
CA LEU A 150 32.76 17.22 -12.49
C LEU A 150 34.08 17.40 -11.74
N SER A 151 34.85 18.45 -12.07
CA SER A 151 36.05 18.82 -11.32
C SER A 151 35.75 19.21 -9.87
N ASP A 152 34.55 19.73 -9.63
CA ASP A 152 34.05 20.25 -8.36
C ASP A 152 32.87 19.43 -7.81
N ASP A 153 32.91 18.10 -7.97
CA ASP A 153 31.92 17.18 -7.40
C ASP A 153 31.77 17.36 -5.87
N ARG A 154 30.61 17.87 -5.45
CA ARG A 154 30.36 18.30 -4.06
C ARG A 154 30.20 17.15 -3.07
N CYS A 155 30.13 15.91 -3.54
CA CYS A 155 29.98 14.76 -2.65
C CYS A 155 31.09 14.68 -1.61
N VAL A 156 30.69 14.53 -0.35
CA VAL A 156 31.64 14.43 0.77
C VAL A 156 32.33 13.07 0.84
N VAL A 157 31.76 12.04 0.20
CA VAL A 157 32.30 10.68 0.20
C VAL A 157 33.21 10.50 -1.02
N ARG A 158 34.52 10.49 -0.78
CA ARG A 158 35.55 10.43 -1.83
C ARG A 158 35.38 9.26 -2.80
N ASP A 159 34.96 8.09 -2.32
CA ASP A 159 34.81 6.90 -3.15
C ASP A 159 33.54 6.93 -4.02
N LEU A 160 32.59 7.80 -3.67
CA LEU A 160 31.40 8.05 -4.47
C LEU A 160 31.57 9.19 -5.47
N ARG A 161 32.69 9.93 -5.46
CA ARG A 161 33.03 10.95 -6.49
C ARG A 161 33.19 10.33 -7.87
N LEU A 162 32.56 10.92 -8.87
CA LEU A 162 32.72 10.48 -10.25
C LEU A 162 34.16 10.76 -10.70
N ARG A 163 34.73 9.88 -11.52
CA ARG A 163 36.13 9.96 -11.97
C ARG A 163 36.21 9.73 -13.47
N GLU A 164 37.04 10.50 -14.16
CA GLU A 164 37.29 10.31 -15.58
C GLU A 164 37.86 8.90 -15.85
N GLY A 165 37.38 8.24 -16.91
CA GLY A 165 37.84 6.92 -17.32
C GLY A 165 37.32 5.73 -16.49
N GLU A 166 36.46 5.95 -15.49
CA GLU A 166 35.92 4.89 -14.62
C GLU A 166 34.41 4.61 -14.86
N ASP A 167 33.97 4.53 -16.12
CA ASP A 167 32.53 4.51 -16.49
C ASP A 167 31.68 3.50 -15.71
N SER A 168 32.12 2.24 -15.62
CA SER A 168 31.37 1.21 -14.89
C SER A 168 31.22 1.50 -13.40
N LEU A 169 32.28 2.04 -12.75
CA LEU A 169 32.20 2.43 -11.35
C LEU A 169 31.38 3.71 -11.19
N ASN A 170 31.47 4.64 -12.14
CA ASN A 170 30.65 5.85 -12.15
C ASN A 170 29.16 5.52 -12.20
N ASP A 171 28.74 4.53 -12.98
CA ASP A 171 27.35 4.10 -13.00
C ASP A 171 26.89 3.55 -11.64
N LEU A 172 27.75 2.78 -10.95
CA LEU A 172 27.45 2.36 -9.58
C LEU A 172 27.37 3.56 -8.62
N ARG A 173 28.30 4.52 -8.71
CA ARG A 173 28.30 5.74 -7.89
C ARG A 173 27.02 6.55 -8.09
N ARG A 174 26.57 6.71 -9.34
CA ARG A 174 25.29 7.34 -9.70
C ARG A 174 24.13 6.65 -9.01
N LYS A 175 24.03 5.33 -9.16
CA LYS A 175 22.96 4.54 -8.55
C LYS A 175 22.95 4.67 -7.03
N VAL A 176 24.11 4.49 -6.39
CA VAL A 176 24.24 4.53 -4.92
C VAL A 176 23.88 5.90 -4.36
N ARG A 177 24.36 7.00 -4.96
CA ARG A 177 24.01 8.35 -4.51
C ARG A 177 22.52 8.60 -4.64
N GLN A 178 21.92 8.24 -5.78
CA GLN A 178 20.50 8.43 -6.02
C GLN A 178 19.67 7.60 -5.03
N ASP A 179 19.95 6.30 -4.89
CA ASP A 179 19.23 5.38 -4.01
C ASP A 179 19.20 5.86 -2.55
N LEU A 180 20.35 6.22 -2.00
CA LEU A 180 20.48 6.67 -0.60
C LEU A 180 19.78 8.00 -0.32
N CYS A 181 19.49 8.79 -1.35
CA CYS A 181 18.77 10.07 -1.25
C CYS A 181 17.25 9.95 -1.49
N HIS A 182 16.74 8.73 -1.71
CA HIS A 182 15.34 8.43 -2.02
C HIS A 182 14.78 7.34 -1.12
N PHE A 183 14.96 7.51 0.19
CA PHE A 183 14.25 6.74 1.21
C PHE A 183 12.73 6.93 1.06
N GLU A 184 12.00 5.82 1.10
CA GLU A 184 10.54 5.74 1.01
C GLU A 184 10.03 4.56 1.86
N GLY A 185 8.95 4.78 2.60
CA GLY A 185 8.37 3.77 3.50
C GLY A 185 8.02 2.45 2.80
N ASN A 186 7.53 2.51 1.56
CA ASN A 186 7.20 1.32 0.74
C ASN A 186 8.44 0.49 0.39
N ALA A 187 9.49 1.14 -0.12
CA ALA A 187 10.77 0.49 -0.40
C ALA A 187 11.42 -0.10 0.86
N GLN A 188 11.33 0.64 1.98
CA GLN A 188 11.76 0.15 3.27
C GLN A 188 10.93 -1.02 3.78
N GLY A 189 9.65 -1.12 3.42
CA GLY A 189 8.78 -2.25 3.74
C GLY A 189 9.31 -3.56 3.16
N ILE A 190 9.66 -3.56 1.87
CA ILE A 190 10.28 -4.73 1.20
C ILE A 190 11.59 -5.12 1.88
N ARG A 191 12.50 -4.14 2.08
CA ARG A 191 13.77 -4.35 2.76
C ARG A 191 13.57 -4.92 4.17
N LEU A 192 12.56 -4.44 4.89
CA LEU A 192 12.25 -4.88 6.24
C LEU A 192 11.80 -6.34 6.27
N VAL A 193 10.80 -6.73 5.47
CA VAL A 193 10.25 -8.10 5.53
C VAL A 193 11.25 -9.15 5.02
N HIS A 194 12.09 -8.78 4.05
CA HIS A 194 13.06 -9.66 3.43
C HIS A 194 14.41 -9.68 4.16
N SER A 195 15.12 -8.55 4.16
CA SER A 195 16.54 -8.47 4.50
C SER A 195 16.75 -8.35 6.02
N LEU A 196 15.93 -7.55 6.70
CA LEU A 196 16.10 -7.24 8.12
C LEU A 196 15.38 -8.23 9.04
N MET A 197 14.09 -8.47 8.79
CA MET A 197 13.26 -9.35 9.63
C MET A 197 13.33 -10.81 9.20
N ARG A 198 13.76 -11.10 7.97
CA ARG A 198 13.85 -12.45 7.39
C ARG A 198 12.57 -13.27 7.60
N MET A 199 11.41 -12.64 7.41
CA MET A 199 10.10 -13.24 7.71
C MET A 199 9.80 -14.46 6.83
N ASN A 200 10.44 -14.53 5.65
CA ASN A 200 10.36 -15.63 4.70
C ASN A 200 8.91 -15.93 4.28
N LEU A 201 8.13 -14.89 4.02
CA LEU A 201 6.74 -14.98 3.55
C LEU A 201 6.66 -15.62 2.15
N THR A 202 5.45 -16.00 1.74
CA THR A 202 5.19 -16.43 0.36
C THR A 202 5.47 -15.32 -0.64
N TRP A 203 5.78 -15.68 -1.88
CA TRP A 203 6.03 -14.70 -2.93
C TRP A 203 4.83 -13.79 -3.16
N ALA A 204 3.61 -14.35 -3.18
CA ALA A 204 2.39 -13.57 -3.36
C ALA A 204 2.20 -12.54 -2.23
N GLN A 205 2.49 -12.92 -0.99
CA GLN A 205 2.36 -12.01 0.14
C GLN A 205 3.32 -10.82 0.07
N VAL A 206 4.57 -11.05 -0.36
CA VAL A 206 5.55 -9.96 -0.54
C VAL A 206 5.24 -9.13 -1.79
N GLY A 207 4.75 -9.76 -2.86
CA GLY A 207 4.30 -9.04 -4.06
C GLY A 207 3.17 -8.06 -3.75
N CYS A 208 2.25 -8.44 -2.87
CA CYS A 208 1.09 -7.60 -2.53
C CYS A 208 1.46 -6.29 -1.81
N ILE A 209 2.57 -6.25 -1.07
CA ILE A 209 3.07 -5.02 -0.42
C ILE A 209 4.00 -4.18 -1.31
N LEU A 210 4.32 -4.62 -2.52
CA LEU A 210 5.08 -3.83 -3.50
C LEU A 210 4.15 -2.81 -4.18
N LYS A 211 3.82 -1.72 -3.47
CA LYS A 211 2.86 -0.69 -3.90
C LYS A 211 3.31 0.08 -5.15
N TYR A 212 4.61 0.33 -5.27
CA TYR A 212 5.21 1.05 -6.39
C TYR A 212 6.33 0.23 -7.02
N THR A 213 6.70 0.56 -8.26
CA THR A 213 7.63 -0.26 -9.05
C THR A 213 8.86 0.51 -9.54
N ARG A 214 8.95 1.81 -9.24
CA ARG A 214 10.15 2.61 -9.53
C ARG A 214 11.32 2.16 -8.65
N PRO A 215 12.51 1.85 -9.20
CA PRO A 215 13.72 1.69 -8.39
C PRO A 215 14.11 3.02 -7.72
N ALA A 216 14.58 3.01 -6.48
CA ALA A 216 14.99 4.24 -5.78
C ALA A 216 16.17 4.97 -6.45
N TRP A 217 16.99 4.26 -7.24
CA TRP A 217 18.08 4.85 -8.04
C TRP A 217 17.65 5.38 -9.42
N TRP A 218 16.36 5.43 -9.72
CA TRP A 218 15.87 5.93 -11.01
C TRP A 218 16.11 7.44 -11.15
N THR A 219 16.67 7.87 -12.28
CA THR A 219 16.99 9.28 -12.59
C THR A 219 16.30 9.80 -13.86
N GLY A 220 15.80 8.92 -14.73
CA GLY A 220 15.15 9.31 -15.97
C GLY A 220 13.71 9.79 -15.77
N GLU A 221 13.08 10.26 -16.85
CA GLU A 221 11.64 10.49 -16.87
C GLU A 221 10.91 9.15 -16.71
N THR A 222 9.84 9.14 -15.92
CA THR A 222 8.99 7.96 -15.79
C THR A 222 8.18 7.77 -17.08
N PRO A 223 8.14 6.57 -17.67
CA PRO A 223 7.34 6.33 -18.87
C PRO A 223 5.86 6.65 -18.61
N ALA A 224 5.21 7.33 -19.55
CA ALA A 224 3.79 7.67 -19.43
C ALA A 224 2.88 6.43 -19.20
N THR A 225 3.29 5.28 -19.74
CA THR A 225 2.62 3.97 -19.58
C THR A 225 2.64 3.44 -18.15
N HIS A 226 3.53 3.92 -17.28
CA HIS A 226 3.72 3.43 -15.91
C HIS A 226 3.90 4.59 -14.91
N SER A 227 3.46 5.80 -15.27
CA SER A 227 3.69 7.01 -14.48
C SER A 227 3.12 6.93 -13.06
N TYR A 228 1.95 6.30 -12.89
CA TYR A 228 1.33 6.05 -11.60
C TYR A 228 2.05 4.94 -10.83
N LEU A 229 2.34 3.81 -11.48
CA LEU A 229 3.07 2.69 -10.89
C LEU A 229 4.49 3.09 -10.42
N MET A 230 5.11 4.02 -11.15
CA MET A 230 6.44 4.57 -10.86
C MET A 230 6.40 5.91 -10.10
N LYS A 231 5.26 6.30 -9.52
CA LYS A 231 5.09 7.58 -8.80
C LYS A 231 6.11 7.75 -7.67
N LYS A 232 6.38 6.69 -6.91
CA LYS A 232 7.32 6.67 -5.78
C LYS A 232 8.29 5.48 -5.87
N PRO A 233 9.44 5.52 -5.16
CA PRO A 233 10.32 4.36 -5.07
C PRO A 233 9.62 3.16 -4.41
N GLY A 234 9.67 2.01 -5.08
CA GLY A 234 9.11 0.76 -4.58
C GLY A 234 10.11 -0.18 -3.90
N TYR A 235 11.40 -0.02 -4.22
CA TYR A 235 12.48 -0.85 -3.71
C TYR A 235 13.84 -0.17 -3.88
N TYR A 236 14.79 -0.56 -3.02
CA TYR A 236 16.16 -0.06 -3.03
C TYR A 236 17.10 -0.94 -3.85
N LEU A 237 18.28 -0.39 -4.17
CA LEU A 237 19.36 -1.07 -4.87
C LEU A 237 19.78 -2.35 -4.13
N SER A 238 19.75 -2.32 -2.79
CA SER A 238 20.02 -3.50 -1.96
C SER A 238 19.04 -4.67 -2.18
N GLU A 239 17.84 -4.39 -2.68
CA GLU A 239 16.80 -5.39 -2.94
C GLU A 239 16.59 -5.67 -4.44
N GLU A 240 17.41 -5.08 -5.34
CA GLU A 240 17.28 -5.26 -6.80
C GLU A 240 17.20 -6.73 -7.21
N ALA A 241 18.13 -7.55 -6.72
CA ALA A 241 18.18 -8.99 -7.01
C ALA A 241 16.97 -9.76 -6.44
N TYR A 242 16.50 -9.35 -5.25
CA TYR A 242 15.33 -9.96 -4.63
C TYR A 242 14.06 -9.65 -5.42
N ILE A 243 13.89 -8.40 -5.85
CA ILE A 243 12.76 -7.97 -6.66
C ILE A 243 12.80 -8.58 -8.06
N ALA A 244 13.99 -8.72 -8.68
CA ALA A 244 14.12 -9.43 -9.95
C ALA A 244 13.62 -10.88 -9.84
N ARG A 245 13.95 -11.57 -8.75
CA ARG A 245 13.44 -12.90 -8.49
C ARG A 245 11.94 -12.91 -8.18
N LEU A 246 11.45 -11.98 -7.37
CA LEU A 246 10.02 -11.83 -7.06
C LEU A 246 9.20 -11.66 -8.34
N ARG A 247 9.67 -10.82 -9.28
CA ARG A 247 9.00 -10.64 -10.58
C ARG A 247 8.93 -11.95 -11.37
N LYS A 248 10.01 -12.74 -11.39
CA LYS A 248 10.01 -14.05 -12.04
C LYS A 248 9.01 -15.02 -11.39
N GLU A 249 9.02 -15.10 -10.06
CA GLU A 249 8.17 -16.03 -9.31
C GLU A 249 6.67 -15.65 -9.38
N LEU A 250 6.35 -14.39 -9.68
CA LEU A 250 4.98 -13.87 -9.81
C LEU A 250 4.59 -13.55 -11.26
N SER A 251 5.42 -13.92 -12.23
CA SER A 251 5.23 -13.63 -13.66
C SER A 251 4.87 -12.15 -13.92
N LEU A 252 5.54 -11.21 -13.25
CA LEU A 252 5.31 -9.78 -13.40
C LEU A 252 6.16 -9.21 -14.53
N THR A 253 5.57 -8.30 -15.30
CA THR A 253 6.28 -7.51 -16.31
C THR A 253 7.32 -6.59 -15.65
N PRO A 254 8.31 -6.09 -16.41
CA PRO A 254 9.16 -5.00 -15.94
C PRO A 254 8.30 -3.82 -15.48
N ASN A 255 8.54 -3.33 -14.26
CA ASN A 255 7.74 -2.27 -13.62
C ASN A 255 6.26 -2.59 -13.39
N GLY A 256 5.83 -3.84 -13.60
CA GLY A 256 4.46 -4.28 -13.35
C GLY A 256 4.18 -4.49 -11.86
N ARG A 257 2.92 -4.24 -11.46
CA ARG A 257 2.45 -4.36 -10.08
C ARG A 257 1.68 -5.65 -9.83
N PHE A 258 1.75 -6.18 -8.60
CA PHE A 258 1.00 -7.38 -8.25
C PHE A 258 -0.52 -7.09 -8.24
N PRO A 259 -1.38 -7.98 -8.79
CA PRO A 259 -2.80 -7.66 -8.98
C PRO A 259 -3.54 -7.32 -7.69
N LEU A 260 -3.28 -8.03 -6.59
CA LEU A 260 -3.99 -7.83 -5.33
C LEU A 260 -3.57 -6.55 -4.60
N THR A 261 -2.47 -5.92 -5.00
CA THR A 261 -2.03 -4.62 -4.45
C THR A 261 -3.06 -3.53 -4.71
N TRP A 262 -3.80 -3.59 -5.83
CA TRP A 262 -4.89 -2.65 -6.15
C TRP A 262 -6.03 -2.70 -5.12
N ILE A 263 -6.29 -3.87 -4.55
CA ILE A 263 -7.33 -4.05 -3.52
C ILE A 263 -6.87 -3.43 -2.20
N MET A 264 -5.61 -3.70 -1.82
CA MET A 264 -5.01 -3.11 -0.62
C MET A 264 -4.93 -1.57 -0.72
N GLU A 265 -4.53 -1.04 -1.87
CA GLU A 265 -4.46 0.41 -2.10
C GLU A 265 -5.83 1.08 -2.04
N ALA A 266 -6.85 0.51 -2.67
CA ALA A 266 -8.22 1.03 -2.57
C ALA A 266 -8.75 0.98 -1.13
N ALA A 267 -8.40 -0.07 -0.37
CA ALA A 267 -8.77 -0.15 1.04
C ALA A 267 -8.12 0.95 1.88
N ASP A 268 -6.83 1.23 1.64
CA ASP A 268 -6.05 2.28 2.33
C ASP A 268 -6.68 3.66 2.06
N ASP A 269 -6.95 3.97 0.79
CA ASP A 269 -7.57 5.24 0.38
C ASP A 269 -8.95 5.44 1.03
N ILE A 270 -9.81 4.41 1.03
CA ILE A 270 -11.16 4.49 1.62
C ILE A 270 -11.12 4.71 3.13
N SER A 271 -10.25 3.98 3.84
CA SER A 271 -10.12 4.08 5.30
C SER A 271 -9.58 5.43 5.73
N TYR A 272 -8.59 5.95 5.01
CA TYR A 272 -7.95 7.23 5.30
C TYR A 272 -8.93 8.41 5.29
N CYS A 273 -9.88 8.44 4.36
CA CYS A 273 -10.80 9.56 4.18
C CYS A 273 -11.74 9.82 5.37
N VAL A 274 -12.05 8.81 6.19
CA VAL A 274 -13.03 8.94 7.29
C VAL A 274 -12.35 9.01 8.65
N ALA A 275 -11.31 8.21 8.88
CA ALA A 275 -10.67 8.09 10.19
C ALA A 275 -10.00 9.39 10.65
N ASP A 276 -9.33 10.11 9.74
CA ASP A 276 -8.63 11.35 10.09
C ASP A 276 -9.60 12.49 10.48
N LEU A 277 -10.78 12.53 9.86
CA LEU A 277 -11.83 13.50 10.20
C LEU A 277 -12.46 13.19 11.56
N GLU A 278 -12.63 11.91 11.88
CA GLU A 278 -13.12 11.43 13.18
C GLU A 278 -12.13 11.79 14.29
N ASP A 279 -10.84 11.53 14.07
CA ASP A 279 -9.78 11.90 15.01
C ASP A 279 -9.68 13.43 15.16
N ALA A 280 -9.92 14.21 14.11
CA ALA A 280 -9.92 15.68 14.21
C ALA A 280 -11.05 16.22 15.10
N VAL A 281 -12.25 15.61 15.04
CA VAL A 281 -13.37 15.95 15.94
C VAL A 281 -13.06 15.52 17.37
N GLU A 282 -12.54 14.31 17.58
CA GLU A 282 -12.10 13.83 18.91
C GLU A 282 -11.02 14.75 19.51
N LYS A 283 -10.13 15.29 18.67
CA LYS A 283 -9.11 16.28 19.03
C LYS A 283 -9.65 17.69 19.25
N ARG A 284 -10.94 17.92 19.04
CA ARG A 284 -11.62 19.22 19.16
C ARG A 284 -11.00 20.31 18.28
N ILE A 285 -10.53 19.91 17.09
CA ILE A 285 -10.09 20.88 16.08
C ILE A 285 -11.32 21.64 15.54
N PHE A 286 -12.43 20.92 15.38
CA PHE A 286 -13.75 21.42 15.05
C PHE A 286 -14.80 20.43 15.59
N SER A 287 -16.03 20.89 15.77
CA SER A 287 -17.20 20.08 16.08
C SER A 287 -17.70 19.30 14.85
N VAL A 288 -18.57 18.31 15.08
CA VAL A 288 -19.20 17.55 13.98
C VAL A 288 -20.09 18.42 13.08
N GLU A 289 -20.69 19.49 13.63
CA GLU A 289 -21.50 20.45 12.87
C GLU A 289 -20.63 21.31 11.95
N GLU A 290 -19.50 21.82 12.48
CA GLU A 290 -18.51 22.54 11.68
C GLU A 290 -17.91 21.64 10.59
N LEU A 291 -17.63 20.36 10.89
CA LEU A 291 -17.17 19.39 9.90
C LEU A 291 -18.20 19.20 8.77
N TYR A 292 -19.48 19.03 9.10
CA TYR A 292 -20.53 18.90 8.10
C TYR A 292 -20.56 20.13 7.18
N GLN A 293 -20.48 21.34 7.76
CA GLN A 293 -20.45 22.58 6.98
C GLN A 293 -19.21 22.66 6.08
N HIS A 294 -18.03 22.29 6.59
CA HIS A 294 -16.81 22.24 5.78
C HIS A 294 -16.92 21.27 4.61
N LEU A 295 -17.50 20.08 4.83
CA LEU A 295 -17.73 19.10 3.77
C LEU A 295 -18.71 19.61 2.72
N HIS A 296 -19.80 20.25 3.16
CA HIS A 296 -20.79 20.88 2.28
C HIS A 296 -20.14 21.96 1.42
N ASP A 297 -19.44 22.91 2.03
CA ASP A 297 -18.80 24.02 1.31
C ASP A 297 -17.72 23.54 0.35
N ALA A 298 -16.94 22.52 0.74
CA ALA A 298 -15.92 21.92 -0.12
C ALA A 298 -16.50 21.14 -1.31
N TRP A 299 -17.73 20.63 -1.20
CA TRP A 299 -18.39 19.90 -2.28
C TRP A 299 -18.91 20.84 -3.39
N GLY A 300 -19.33 22.06 -3.02
CA GLY A 300 -19.79 23.07 -3.97
C GLY A 300 -21.28 22.92 -4.30
N GLU A 301 -21.61 22.37 -5.48
CA GLU A 301 -23.00 22.25 -5.94
C GLU A 301 -23.70 21.02 -5.35
N HIS A 302 -24.90 21.23 -4.80
CA HIS A 302 -25.67 20.22 -4.09
C HIS A 302 -26.90 19.80 -4.90
N GLU A 303 -26.80 18.65 -5.56
CA GLU A 303 -27.92 18.05 -6.27
C GLU A 303 -28.62 16.98 -5.44
N LYS A 304 -29.95 16.91 -5.57
CA LYS A 304 -30.74 15.83 -4.98
C LYS A 304 -30.30 14.49 -5.58
N GLY A 305 -29.92 13.56 -4.70
CA GLY A 305 -29.43 12.24 -5.12
C GLY A 305 -27.94 12.21 -5.48
N SER A 306 -27.18 13.29 -5.26
CA SER A 306 -25.72 13.26 -5.35
C SER A 306 -25.08 12.26 -4.37
N LEU A 307 -23.81 11.91 -4.58
CA LEU A 307 -23.06 11.10 -3.61
C LEU A 307 -22.99 11.77 -2.23
N PHE A 308 -22.83 13.10 -2.20
CA PHE A 308 -22.86 13.87 -0.97
C PHE A 308 -24.17 13.67 -0.21
N ALA A 309 -25.31 13.83 -0.90
CA ALA A 309 -26.64 13.64 -0.31
C ALA A 309 -26.82 12.21 0.22
N GLN A 310 -26.41 11.21 -0.56
CA GLN A 310 -26.57 9.80 -0.21
C GLN A 310 -25.66 9.34 0.94
N VAL A 311 -24.51 9.99 1.13
CA VAL A 311 -23.48 9.54 2.07
C VAL A 311 -23.36 10.45 3.28
N VAL A 312 -23.05 11.72 3.05
CA VAL A 312 -22.73 12.71 4.09
C VAL A 312 -24.00 13.31 4.69
N GLU A 313 -24.88 13.85 3.86
CA GLU A 313 -26.16 14.43 4.33
C GLU A 313 -27.04 13.36 4.99
N ASN A 314 -27.10 12.16 4.41
CA ASN A 314 -27.79 11.03 5.03
C ASN A 314 -27.23 10.65 6.42
N ALA A 315 -25.91 10.73 6.62
CA ALA A 315 -25.31 10.47 7.91
C ALA A 315 -25.62 11.57 8.93
N TRP A 316 -25.64 12.83 8.48
CA TRP A 316 -26.02 14.00 9.27
C TRP A 316 -27.47 13.96 9.73
N ASP A 317 -28.41 13.67 8.83
CA ASP A 317 -29.83 13.59 9.18
C ASP A 317 -30.11 12.47 10.19
N LYS A 318 -29.48 11.30 9.97
CA LYS A 318 -29.62 10.15 10.87
C LYS A 318 -29.04 10.37 12.26
N SER A 319 -27.95 11.13 12.38
CA SER A 319 -27.33 11.41 13.67
C SER A 319 -28.21 12.30 14.55
N ARG A 320 -29.05 13.14 13.93
CA ARG A 320 -29.98 14.05 14.64
C ARG A 320 -31.33 13.42 14.97
N SER A 321 -31.79 12.44 14.18
CA SER A 321 -33.13 11.86 14.34
C SER A 321 -33.22 10.74 15.38
N ASN A 322 -32.10 10.13 15.77
CA ASN A 322 -32.09 8.97 16.66
C ASN A 322 -32.08 9.37 18.13
N SER A 323 -33.10 8.92 18.86
CA SER A 323 -33.27 9.12 20.30
C SER A 323 -32.51 8.10 21.18
N LEU A 324 -31.72 7.21 20.59
CA LEU A 324 -30.94 6.20 21.30
C LEU A 324 -29.62 6.77 21.85
N SER A 325 -29.19 6.25 23.01
CA SER A 325 -28.24 6.82 23.98
C SER A 325 -26.77 7.04 23.55
N ARG A 326 -26.43 7.08 22.26
CA ARG A 326 -25.07 7.42 21.77
C ARG A 326 -24.99 8.89 21.39
N SER A 327 -23.79 9.48 21.49
CA SER A 327 -23.57 10.87 21.12
C SER A 327 -23.87 11.09 19.63
N THR A 328 -24.29 12.31 19.26
CA THR A 328 -24.53 12.70 17.87
C THR A 328 -23.29 12.48 16.99
N GLU A 329 -22.10 12.72 17.55
CA GLU A 329 -20.80 12.54 16.90
C GLU A 329 -20.54 11.07 16.54
N ASP A 330 -20.71 10.16 17.51
CA ASP A 330 -20.53 8.71 17.31
C ASP A 330 -21.46 8.19 16.20
N GLN A 331 -22.71 8.66 16.20
CA GLN A 331 -23.70 8.25 15.21
C GLN A 331 -23.36 8.79 13.81
N PHE A 332 -22.93 10.04 13.70
CA PHE A 332 -22.52 10.64 12.44
C PHE A 332 -21.38 9.84 11.81
N PHE A 333 -20.29 9.60 12.54
CA PHE A 333 -19.14 8.87 11.99
C PHE A 333 -19.45 7.40 11.71
N MET A 334 -20.29 6.75 12.53
CA MET A 334 -20.77 5.40 12.25
C MET A 334 -21.52 5.34 10.91
N TYR A 335 -22.51 6.22 10.68
CA TYR A 335 -23.27 6.23 9.43
C TYR A 335 -22.44 6.72 8.24
N LEU A 336 -21.58 7.71 8.43
CA LEU A 336 -20.68 8.20 7.39
C LEU A 336 -19.78 7.06 6.89
N ARG A 337 -19.19 6.29 7.82
CA ARG A 337 -18.36 5.12 7.50
C ARG A 337 -19.16 4.05 6.75
N VAL A 338 -20.34 3.68 7.27
CA VAL A 338 -21.21 2.65 6.65
C VAL A 338 -21.64 3.08 5.25
N ASN A 339 -22.15 4.31 5.10
CA ASN A 339 -22.62 4.83 3.82
C ASN A 339 -21.49 4.91 2.80
N THR A 340 -20.30 5.36 3.22
CA THR A 340 -19.11 5.41 2.37
C THR A 340 -18.72 4.01 1.89
N LEU A 341 -18.63 3.03 2.80
CA LEU A 341 -18.29 1.64 2.44
C LEU A 341 -19.31 1.03 1.49
N ASN A 342 -20.60 1.23 1.73
CA ASN A 342 -21.69 0.71 0.89
C ASN A 342 -21.68 1.27 -0.54
N LYS A 343 -21.01 2.40 -0.78
CA LYS A 343 -20.85 2.96 -2.13
C LYS A 343 -19.49 2.61 -2.73
N LEU A 344 -18.41 2.79 -1.98
CA LEU A 344 -17.06 2.69 -2.51
C LEU A 344 -16.55 1.25 -2.62
N VAL A 345 -16.95 0.33 -1.74
CA VAL A 345 -16.52 -1.08 -1.84
C VAL A 345 -17.09 -1.77 -3.07
N PRO A 346 -18.41 -1.69 -3.37
CA PRO A 346 -18.96 -2.22 -4.61
C PRO A 346 -18.34 -1.59 -5.86
N TYR A 347 -18.06 -0.29 -5.82
CA TYR A 347 -17.40 0.42 -6.91
C TYR A 347 -15.96 -0.08 -7.13
N ALA A 348 -15.16 -0.19 -6.07
CA ALA A 348 -13.78 -0.71 -6.15
C ALA A 348 -13.75 -2.15 -6.67
N ALA A 349 -14.66 -3.00 -6.19
CA ALA A 349 -14.79 -4.37 -6.68
C ALA A 349 -15.17 -4.46 -8.16
N ALA A 350 -16.13 -3.64 -8.61
CA ALA A 350 -16.49 -3.53 -10.02
C ALA A 350 -15.30 -3.07 -10.86
N ARG A 351 -14.63 -1.98 -10.45
CA ARG A 351 -13.44 -1.46 -11.15
C ARG A 351 -12.32 -2.49 -11.26
N PHE A 352 -12.10 -3.30 -10.22
CA PHE A 352 -11.11 -4.38 -10.27
C PHE A 352 -11.48 -5.44 -11.33
N ILE A 353 -12.74 -5.86 -11.39
CA ILE A 353 -13.21 -6.87 -12.35
C ILE A 353 -13.21 -6.32 -13.77
N ASP A 354 -13.71 -5.09 -13.97
CA ASP A 354 -13.81 -4.45 -15.29
C ASP A 354 -12.44 -4.22 -15.93
N ASN A 355 -11.40 -3.99 -15.12
CA ASN A 355 -10.04 -3.72 -15.56
C ASN A 355 -9.10 -4.92 -15.33
N LEU A 356 -9.66 -6.11 -15.05
CA LEU A 356 -8.90 -7.28 -14.64
C LEU A 356 -7.77 -7.67 -15.60
N PRO A 357 -7.89 -7.60 -16.94
CA PRO A 357 -6.78 -7.93 -17.83
C PRO A 357 -5.52 -7.10 -17.59
N MET A 358 -5.67 -5.77 -17.45
CA MET A 358 -4.56 -4.85 -17.20
C MET A 358 -4.03 -4.97 -15.76
N ILE A 359 -4.94 -5.17 -14.79
CA ILE A 359 -4.58 -5.39 -13.39
C ILE A 359 -3.78 -6.70 -13.24
N PHE A 360 -4.18 -7.76 -13.96
CA PHE A 360 -3.54 -9.06 -13.92
C PHE A 360 -2.17 -9.07 -14.59
N SER A 361 -2.03 -8.37 -15.74
CA SER A 361 -0.72 -8.20 -16.38
C SER A 361 0.22 -7.33 -15.55
N GLY A 362 -0.34 -6.49 -14.66
CA GLY A 362 0.38 -5.57 -13.80
C GLY A 362 0.67 -4.22 -14.47
N GLU A 363 0.05 -3.95 -15.62
CA GLU A 363 0.29 -2.77 -16.47
C GLU A 363 -0.80 -1.70 -16.34
N PHE A 364 -1.84 -1.91 -15.52
CA PHE A 364 -2.83 -0.88 -15.22
C PHE A 364 -2.13 0.33 -14.59
N ASN A 365 -2.43 1.54 -15.08
CA ASN A 365 -1.73 2.76 -14.71
C ASN A 365 -2.71 3.87 -14.35
#